data_AF-A0A7S4AJ82-F1
#
_entry.id   AF-A0A7S4AJ82-F1
#
_cell.length_a   1.000
_cell.length_b   1.000
_cell.length_c   1.000
_cell.angle_alpha   90.00
_cell.angle_beta   90.00
_cell.angle_gamma   90.00
#
_symmetry.space_group_name_H-M   'P 1'
#
loop_
_entity.id
_entity.type
_entity.pdbx_description
1 polymer ?
#
loop_
_entity_poly.entity_id
_entity_poly.type
_entity_poly.pdbx_seq_one_letter_code
_entity_poly.pdbx_strand_id
1 'polypeptide(L)'
;HDANSSISNNTSNNTSNTTNSNNNFSRSPPQRCLKVLLSDGYQHEHEHAYQHEHACEPNNEPHREYAIVGIETAAIPGLSATSPGGAKVLLRGPLEIRHSAVLLHPGNCFL
;
A
#
# COMPACT_ATOMS: atom_id res chain seq x y z
N HIS A 1 42.81 63.47 38.04
CA HIS A 1 42.29 63.58 36.67
C HIS A 1 41.70 62.24 36.28
N ASP A 2 40.41 61.97 36.12
CA ASP A 2 39.10 62.59 36.41
C ASP A 2 38.13 61.38 36.26
N ALA A 3 37.34 61.03 37.29
CA ALA A 3 35.89 61.21 37.36
C ALA A 3 35.03 60.67 36.20
N ASN A 4 33.88 60.09 36.58
CA ASN A 4 32.64 59.85 35.81
C ASN A 4 32.61 58.64 34.86
N SER A 5 31.52 57.87 34.73
CA SER A 5 30.20 57.86 35.37
C SER A 5 29.44 56.66 34.80
N SER A 6 28.64 56.01 35.64
CA SER A 6 27.65 54.97 35.32
C SER A 6 26.57 55.44 34.34
N ILE A 7 26.22 54.62 33.35
CA ILE A 7 24.91 54.66 32.68
C ILE A 7 24.38 53.23 32.52
N SER A 8 23.38 52.93 33.36
CA SER A 8 22.38 51.90 33.19
C SER A 8 21.59 52.12 31.90
N ASN A 9 21.46 51.09 31.05
CA ASN A 9 20.36 50.98 30.10
C ASN A 9 19.77 49.57 30.17
N ASN A 10 18.80 49.46 31.08
CA ASN A 10 17.80 48.41 31.08
C ASN A 10 16.88 48.66 29.87
N THR A 11 17.08 47.91 28.79
CA THR A 11 16.07 47.81 27.74
C THR A 11 15.49 46.40 27.80
N SER A 12 14.45 46.29 28.62
CA SER A 12 13.59 45.12 28.69
C SER A 12 12.82 44.97 27.37
N ASN A 13 13.42 44.31 26.38
CA ASN A 13 12.68 43.80 25.24
C ASN A 13 11.96 42.52 25.70
N ASN A 14 10.78 42.73 26.29
CA ASN A 14 9.79 41.72 26.56
C ASN A 14 9.15 41.33 25.22
N THR A 15 9.90 40.62 24.39
CA THR A 15 9.36 40.00 23.17
C THR A 15 8.81 38.65 23.59
N SER A 16 7.48 38.57 23.58
CA SER A 16 6.69 37.38 23.80
C SER A 16 7.36 36.14 23.22
N ASN A 17 7.72 35.20 24.09
CA ASN A 17 8.10 33.83 23.73
C ASN A 17 6.89 33.14 23.10
N THR A 18 6.60 33.44 21.84
CA THR A 18 5.84 32.55 20.97
C THR A 18 6.75 31.37 20.72
N THR A 19 6.65 30.34 21.56
CA THR A 19 7.26 29.03 21.34
C THR A 19 6.62 28.48 20.08
N ASN A 20 7.20 28.82 18.93
CA ASN A 20 6.87 28.23 17.65
C ASN A 20 7.37 26.79 17.73
N SER A 21 6.50 25.91 18.23
CA SER A 21 6.70 24.47 18.25
C SER A 21 6.74 24.03 16.80
N ASN A 22 7.93 24.11 16.21
CA ASN A 22 8.25 23.45 14.97
C ASN A 22 8.07 21.96 15.23
N ASN A 23 6.86 21.47 14.98
CA ASN A 23 6.53 20.07 14.85
C ASN A 23 7.34 19.51 13.68
N ASN A 24 8.61 19.24 13.94
CA ASN A 24 9.47 18.37 13.16
C ASN A 24 8.91 16.96 13.31
N PHE A 25 7.75 16.71 12.69
CA PHE A 25 7.35 15.36 12.32
C PHE A 25 8.46 14.86 11.41
N SER A 26 9.41 14.10 11.98
CA SER A 26 10.31 13.27 11.22
C SER A 26 9.43 12.34 10.39
N ARG A 27 9.08 12.76 9.17
CA ARG A 27 8.30 11.94 8.25
C ARG A 27 9.15 10.72 7.98
N SER A 28 8.82 9.61 8.65
CA SER A 28 9.37 8.32 8.27
C SER A 28 9.11 8.16 6.77
N PRO A 29 10.08 7.62 6.01
CA PRO A 29 9.86 7.35 4.62
C PRO A 29 8.60 6.50 4.46
N PRO A 30 7.80 6.73 3.41
CA PRO A 30 6.57 5.97 3.19
C PRO A 30 6.89 4.48 3.12
N GLN A 31 6.11 3.69 3.84
CA GLN A 31 6.25 2.24 3.83
C GLN A 31 5.81 1.68 2.48
N ARG A 32 6.50 0.65 2.01
CA ARG A 32 6.12 -0.10 0.80
C ARG A 32 4.70 -0.66 0.95
N CYS A 33 3.92 -0.56 -0.14
CA CYS A 33 2.58 -1.13 -0.26
C CYS A 33 2.38 -1.61 -1.71
N LEU A 34 2.45 -2.93 -1.92
CA LEU A 34 2.23 -3.57 -3.21
C LEU A 34 0.76 -3.89 -3.45
N LYS A 35 0.28 -3.63 -4.67
CA LYS A 35 -0.99 -4.15 -5.19
C LYS A 35 -0.68 -5.36 -6.08
N VAL A 36 -1.20 -6.51 -5.72
CA VAL A 36 -0.93 -7.80 -6.40
C VAL A 36 -2.22 -8.31 -7.01
N LEU A 37 -2.13 -8.87 -8.22
CA LEU A 37 -3.21 -9.64 -8.82
C LEU A 37 -2.95 -11.12 -8.54
N LEU A 38 -3.92 -11.80 -7.94
CA LEU A 38 -3.83 -13.20 -7.56
C LEU A 38 -4.85 -13.98 -8.39
N SER A 39 -4.44 -15.12 -8.92
CA SER A 39 -5.28 -16.06 -9.64
C SER A 39 -5.07 -17.45 -9.02
N ASP A 40 -6.12 -18.25 -8.94
CA ASP A 40 -6.04 -19.67 -8.56
C ASP A 40 -5.50 -20.54 -9.72
N GLY A 41 -5.29 -19.94 -10.90
CA GLY A 41 -4.87 -20.64 -12.11
C GLY A 41 -5.99 -21.43 -12.77
N TYR A 42 -7.23 -21.32 -12.29
CA TYR A 42 -8.37 -21.95 -12.92
C TYR A 42 -8.81 -21.11 -14.13
N GLN A 43 -8.42 -21.55 -15.31
CA GLN A 43 -9.03 -21.08 -16.54
C GLN A 43 -10.36 -21.82 -16.67
N HIS A 44 -11.46 -21.07 -16.59
CA HIS A 44 -12.77 -21.61 -16.96
C HIS A 44 -12.77 -21.85 -18.47
N GLU A 45 -12.15 -22.96 -18.89
CA GLU A 45 -12.35 -23.48 -20.23
C GLU A 45 -13.86 -23.75 -20.35
N HIS A 46 -14.49 -23.03 -21.26
CA HIS A 46 -15.89 -23.11 -21.62
C HIS A 46 -16.54 -24.47 -21.33
N GLU A 47 -17.43 -24.52 -20.34
CA GLU A 47 -18.58 -25.43 -20.37
C GLU A 47 -19.52 -24.98 -21.52
N HIS A 48 -19.10 -25.21 -22.76
CA HIS A 48 -19.95 -25.21 -23.95
C HIS A 48 -19.91 -26.57 -24.66
N ALA A 49 -19.67 -27.65 -23.92
CA ALA A 49 -19.74 -28.99 -24.50
C ALA A 49 -21.17 -29.51 -24.64
N TYR A 50 -22.18 -28.92 -23.97
CA TYR A 50 -23.56 -29.40 -24.06
C TYR A 50 -24.56 -28.27 -23.85
N GLN A 51 -24.83 -27.47 -24.89
CA GLN A 51 -26.20 -27.08 -25.28
C GLN A 51 -26.19 -26.14 -26.49
N HIS A 52 -27.02 -26.50 -27.46
CA HIS A 52 -27.48 -25.73 -28.61
C HIS A 52 -26.58 -25.61 -29.84
N GLU A 53 -26.75 -26.60 -30.72
CA GLU A 53 -26.97 -26.33 -32.14
C GLU A 53 -27.97 -25.16 -32.30
N HIS A 54 -27.47 -23.94 -32.51
CA HIS A 54 -28.07 -22.91 -33.36
C HIS A 54 -27.06 -21.77 -33.48
N ALA A 55 -26.53 -21.62 -34.69
CA ALA A 55 -25.59 -20.59 -35.08
C ALA A 55 -26.09 -19.18 -34.73
N CYS A 56 -25.31 -18.42 -33.97
CA CYS A 56 -25.27 -16.95 -33.98
C CYS A 56 -23.98 -16.49 -33.30
N GLU A 57 -23.07 -15.93 -34.10
CA GLU A 57 -21.93 -15.03 -33.76
C GLU A 57 -20.95 -15.44 -32.64
N PRO A 58 -19.62 -15.47 -32.89
CA PRO A 58 -18.63 -15.61 -31.83
C PRO A 58 -18.62 -14.33 -30.99
N ASN A 59 -19.35 -14.36 -29.88
CA ASN A 59 -19.31 -13.32 -28.88
C ASN A 59 -17.91 -13.37 -28.23
N ASN A 60 -17.00 -12.49 -28.66
CA ASN A 60 -15.68 -12.24 -28.09
C ASN A 60 -15.84 -11.60 -26.68
N GLU A 61 -16.52 -12.26 -25.76
CA GLU A 61 -16.45 -11.90 -24.35
C GLU A 61 -14.99 -12.15 -23.91
N PRO A 62 -14.24 -11.12 -23.47
CA PRO A 62 -12.87 -11.33 -23.01
C PRO A 62 -12.92 -12.33 -21.87
N HIS A 63 -12.21 -13.45 -22.02
CA HIS A 63 -12.03 -14.45 -20.96
C HIS A 63 -11.68 -13.70 -19.67
N ARG A 64 -12.65 -13.59 -18.76
CA ARG A 64 -12.45 -12.90 -17.49
C ARG A 64 -11.68 -13.87 -16.61
N GLU A 65 -10.36 -13.81 -16.72
CA GLU A 65 -9.49 -14.49 -15.77
C GLU A 65 -9.85 -13.93 -14.38
N TYR A 66 -10.39 -14.79 -13.51
CA TYR A 66 -10.89 -14.40 -12.20
C TYR A 66 -9.71 -14.07 -11.28
N ALA A 67 -9.18 -12.87 -11.42
CA ALA A 67 -8.13 -12.36 -10.56
C ALA A 67 -8.73 -11.63 -9.35
N ILE A 68 -8.29 -11.97 -8.15
CA ILE A 68 -8.57 -11.20 -6.94
C ILE A 68 -7.42 -10.21 -6.69
N VAL A 69 -7.74 -9.07 -6.09
CA VAL A 69 -6.73 -8.06 -5.73
C VAL A 69 -6.22 -8.33 -4.31
N GLY A 70 -4.90 -8.39 -4.15
CA GLY A 70 -4.22 -8.38 -2.86
C GLY A 70 -3.55 -7.03 -2.59
N ILE A 71 -3.60 -6.55 -1.36
CA ILE A 71 -2.92 -5.33 -0.91
C ILE A 71 -1.95 -5.69 0.21
N GLU A 72 -0.66 -5.41 0.00
CA GLU A 72 0.37 -5.59 1.02
C GLU A 72 0.22 -4.52 2.10
N THR A 73 -0.17 -4.93 3.32
CA THR A 73 -0.30 -4.04 4.48
C THR A 73 0.97 -3.99 5.33
N ALA A 74 1.84 -5.01 5.21
CA ALA A 74 3.18 -5.06 5.79
C ALA A 74 4.13 -5.78 4.83
N ALA A 75 5.39 -5.37 4.79
CA ALA A 75 6.36 -5.90 3.83
C ALA A 75 6.50 -7.43 3.94
N ILE A 76 6.14 -8.15 2.87
CA ILE A 76 6.27 -9.60 2.76
C ILE A 76 7.68 -9.93 2.24
N PRO A 77 8.48 -10.72 2.98
CA PRO A 77 9.80 -11.16 2.52
C PRO A 77 9.68 -11.94 1.20
N GLY A 78 10.53 -11.61 0.22
CA GLY A 78 10.53 -12.25 -1.10
C GLY A 78 9.52 -11.66 -2.11
N LEU A 79 8.50 -10.93 -1.64
CA LEU A 79 7.58 -10.21 -2.53
C LEU A 79 8.18 -8.84 -2.91
N SER A 80 8.22 -8.56 -4.21
CA SER A 80 8.73 -7.30 -4.76
C SER A 80 7.94 -6.89 -6.01
N ALA A 81 7.92 -5.60 -6.32
CA ALA A 81 7.42 -5.09 -7.61
C ALA A 81 8.22 -5.61 -8.81
N THR A 82 9.45 -6.08 -8.56
CA THR A 82 10.33 -6.69 -9.57
C THR A 82 10.19 -8.20 -9.67
N SER A 83 9.32 -8.83 -8.86
CA SER A 83 9.08 -10.27 -8.92
C SER A 83 8.50 -10.63 -10.29
N PRO A 84 8.88 -11.77 -10.88
CA PRO A 84 8.33 -12.19 -12.17
C PRO A 84 6.82 -12.45 -12.05
N GLY A 85 6.09 -12.16 -13.13
CA GLY A 85 4.69 -12.56 -13.24
C GLY A 85 4.53 -14.07 -13.12
N GLY A 86 3.44 -14.52 -12.51
CA GLY A 86 3.18 -15.94 -12.26
C GLY A 86 3.90 -16.53 -11.04
N ALA A 87 4.58 -15.70 -10.24
CA ALA A 87 5.08 -16.09 -8.92
C ALA A 87 3.96 -16.75 -8.10
N LYS A 88 4.24 -17.94 -7.58
CA LYS A 88 3.29 -18.68 -6.76
C LYS A 88 3.35 -18.15 -5.34
N VAL A 89 2.20 -18.07 -4.69
CA VAL A 89 2.08 -17.71 -3.28
C VAL A 89 1.16 -18.70 -2.59
N LEU A 90 1.46 -19.03 -1.35
CA LEU A 90 0.59 -19.74 -0.44
C LEU A 90 -0.12 -18.74 0.46
N LEU A 91 -1.45 -18.71 0.39
CA LEU A 91 -2.28 -17.99 1.35
C LEU A 91 -2.68 -18.94 2.48
N ARG A 92 -2.39 -18.55 3.73
CA ARG A 92 -2.65 -19.40 4.90
C ARG A 92 -3.30 -18.63 6.04
N GLY A 93 -4.18 -19.30 6.76
CA GLY A 93 -4.86 -18.73 7.92
C GLY A 93 -6.05 -17.87 7.53
N PRO A 94 -6.64 -17.11 8.48
CA PRO A 94 -7.74 -16.22 8.19
C PRO A 94 -7.28 -15.09 7.25
N LEU A 95 -8.04 -14.87 6.18
CA LEU A 95 -7.81 -13.79 5.22
C LEU A 95 -8.81 -12.67 5.47
N GLU A 96 -8.30 -11.49 5.78
CA GLU A 96 -9.15 -10.30 5.89
C GLU A 96 -9.42 -9.74 4.50
N ILE A 97 -10.70 -9.48 4.21
CA ILE A 97 -11.15 -8.91 2.93
C ILE A 97 -11.80 -7.56 3.22
N ARG A 98 -11.33 -6.49 2.56
CA ARG A 98 -11.92 -5.14 2.62
C ARG A 98 -12.05 -4.58 1.22
N HIS A 99 -13.23 -4.07 0.86
CA HIS A 99 -13.49 -3.47 -0.46
C HIS A 99 -13.07 -4.39 -1.62
N SER A 100 -13.38 -5.68 -1.52
CA SER A 100 -13.02 -6.71 -2.50
C SER A 100 -11.51 -6.94 -2.70
N ALA A 101 -10.69 -6.49 -1.75
CA ALA A 101 -9.25 -6.75 -1.73
C ALA A 101 -8.86 -7.60 -0.51
N VAL A 102 -7.97 -8.57 -0.72
CA VAL A 102 -7.37 -9.37 0.34
C VAL A 102 -6.22 -8.58 0.96
N LEU A 103 -6.21 -8.47 2.29
CA LEU A 103 -5.11 -7.83 3.01
C LEU A 103 -3.98 -8.83 3.24
N LEU A 104 -2.84 -8.60 2.59
CA LEU A 104 -1.68 -9.49 2.62
C LEU A 104 -0.64 -8.97 3.61
N HIS A 105 -0.15 -9.86 4.46
CA HIS A 105 0.93 -9.58 5.40
C HIS A 105 1.77 -10.87 5.65
N PRO A 106 2.95 -10.78 6.30
CA PRO A 106 3.84 -11.94 6.48
C PRO A 106 3.24 -13.13 7.27
N GLY A 107 2.10 -12.93 7.92
CA GLY A 107 1.40 -13.98 8.65
C GLY A 107 0.44 -14.82 7.79
N ASN A 108 0.05 -14.31 6.62
CA ASN A 108 -0.95 -14.96 5.76
C ASN A 108 -0.52 -15.17 4.29
N CYS A 109 0.64 -14.64 3.88
CA CYS A 109 1.14 -14.74 2.51
C CYS A 109 2.61 -15.17 2.51
N PHE A 110 2.89 -16.27 1.80
CA PHE A 110 4.23 -16.89 1.69
C PHE A 110 4.55 -17.13 0.22
N LEU A 111 5.78 -16.84 -0.23
CA LEU A 111 6.24 -17.21 -1.57
C LEU A 111 6.79 -18.65 -1.60
#